data_AF-A0A7V3UPC1-F1
#
_entry.id   AF-A0A7V3UPC1-F1
#
_cell.length_a   1.000
_cell.length_b   1.000
_cell.length_c   1.000
_cell.angle_alpha   90.00
_cell.angle_beta   90.00
_cell.angle_gamma   90.00
#
_symmetry.space_group_name_H-M   'P 1'
#
loop_
_entity.id
_entity.type
_entity.pdbx_description
1 polymer ?
#
loop_
_entity_poly.entity_id
_entity_poly.type
_entity_poly.pdbx_seq_one_letter_code
_entity_poly.pdbx_strand_id
1 'polypeptide(L)'
;MKKVITGIMVMVFLSILAIPLEAAQTHTKVVDGNVIYSPSLIYQSSNLRMYFGGWMQPNQVHDKIYRATCLNPPLPCGSVQLVLDSPNISLPVSLCGGLSPCTFKHLNDPIVILHPSGNYFIIYMTGVTRYDDEFDFRT
;
A
#
# COMPACT_ATOMS: atom_id res chain seq x y z
N MET A 1 -28.18 -68.83 27.41
CA MET A 1 -28.54 -67.40 27.60
C MET A 1 -27.98 -66.60 26.43
N LYS A 2 -28.83 -66.03 25.57
CA LYS A 2 -28.41 -65.26 24.37
C LYS A 2 -28.11 -63.81 24.80
N LYS A 3 -26.87 -63.34 24.60
CA LYS A 3 -26.52 -61.92 24.74
C LYS A 3 -26.97 -61.18 23.49
N VAL A 4 -27.86 -60.20 23.67
CA VAL A 4 -28.23 -59.22 22.64
C VAL A 4 -27.27 -58.03 22.80
N ILE A 5 -26.53 -57.70 21.74
CA ILE A 5 -25.67 -56.50 21.69
C ILE A 5 -26.44 -55.45 20.88
N THR A 6 -26.88 -54.40 21.56
CA THR A 6 -27.55 -53.26 20.93
C THR A 6 -26.48 -52.25 20.53
N GLY A 7 -26.14 -52.20 19.24
CA GLY A 7 -25.22 -51.21 18.69
C GLY A 7 -25.93 -49.88 18.47
N ILE A 8 -25.40 -48.80 19.05
CA ILE A 8 -25.85 -47.43 18.79
C ILE A 8 -25.12 -46.95 17.53
N MET A 9 -25.87 -46.69 16.47
CA MET A 9 -25.35 -46.09 15.24
C MET A 9 -25.30 -44.57 15.42
N VAL A 10 -24.10 -44.01 15.49
CA VAL A 10 -23.88 -42.56 15.54
C VAL A 10 -23.74 -42.05 14.10
N MET A 11 -24.76 -41.37 13.59
CA MET A 11 -24.67 -40.64 12.32
C MET A 11 -24.02 -39.27 12.57
N VAL A 12 -22.83 -39.06 11.99
CA VAL A 12 -22.18 -37.74 11.94
C VAL A 12 -22.67 -37.02 10.69
N PHE A 13 -23.50 -35.99 10.87
CA PHE A 13 -23.93 -35.12 9.78
C PHE A 13 -22.85 -34.07 9.50
N LEU A 14 -22.11 -34.25 8.40
CA LEU A 14 -21.22 -33.23 7.86
C LEU A 14 -22.08 -32.16 7.17
N SER A 15 -22.36 -31.07 7.88
CA SER A 15 -23.08 -29.92 7.32
C SER A 15 -22.09 -29.01 6.59
N ILE A 16 -22.08 -29.09 5.26
CA ILE A 16 -21.39 -28.11 4.41
C ILE A 16 -22.28 -26.86 4.38
N LEU A 17 -21.95 -25.87 5.21
CA LEU A 17 -22.52 -24.53 5.13
C LEU A 17 -22.04 -23.90 3.81
N ALA A 18 -22.92 -23.86 2.81
CA ALA A 18 -22.75 -22.97 1.67
C ALA A 18 -22.86 -21.53 2.20
N ILE A 19 -21.73 -20.88 2.40
CA ILE A 19 -21.70 -19.45 2.69
C ILE A 19 -22.20 -18.77 1.40
N PRO A 20 -23.32 -18.04 1.43
CA PRO A 20 -23.77 -17.31 0.25
C PRO A 20 -22.66 -16.37 -0.17
N LEU A 21 -22.33 -16.37 -1.47
CA LEU A 21 -21.44 -15.38 -2.07
C LEU A 21 -22.10 -14.02 -1.86
N GLU A 22 -21.68 -13.30 -0.81
CA GLU A 22 -22.17 -11.95 -0.54
C GLU A 22 -22.03 -11.12 -1.81
N ALA A 23 -23.12 -10.43 -2.16
CA ALA A 23 -23.19 -9.58 -3.33
C ALA A 23 -21.94 -8.71 -3.37
N ALA A 24 -21.16 -8.82 -4.45
CA ALA A 24 -19.90 -8.11 -4.61
C ALA A 24 -20.16 -6.63 -4.32
N GLN A 25 -19.66 -6.16 -3.18
CA GLN A 25 -19.62 -4.75 -2.86
C GLN A 25 -18.95 -4.09 -4.06
N THR A 26 -19.60 -3.11 -4.68
CA THR A 26 -19.04 -2.36 -5.79
C THR A 26 -17.86 -1.55 -5.25
N HIS A 27 -16.71 -2.19 -5.15
CA HIS A 27 -15.45 -1.52 -4.86
C HIS A 27 -15.19 -0.58 -6.03
N THR A 28 -15.44 0.70 -5.83
CA THR A 28 -15.03 1.73 -6.78
C THR A 28 -13.53 1.58 -6.95
N LYS A 29 -13.11 1.13 -8.14
CA LYS A 29 -11.70 1.03 -8.50
C LYS A 29 -11.10 2.43 -8.39
N VAL A 30 -10.32 2.68 -7.33
CA VAL A 30 -9.74 4.01 -7.08
C VAL A 30 -8.49 4.23 -7.91
N VAL A 31 -7.79 3.15 -8.28
CA VAL A 31 -6.58 3.21 -9.11
C VAL A 31 -6.90 2.60 -10.47
N ASP A 32 -7.23 3.45 -11.42
CA ASP A 32 -7.36 3.11 -12.83
C ASP A 32 -6.33 3.92 -13.62
N GLY A 33 -5.18 3.31 -13.94
CA GLY A 33 -4.08 4.00 -14.61
C GLY A 33 -2.72 3.37 -14.33
N ASN A 34 -2.02 3.03 -15.42
CA ASN A 34 -0.77 2.30 -15.46
C ASN A 34 0.46 3.12 -15.05
N VAL A 35 0.55 3.68 -13.84
CA VAL A 35 1.85 4.16 -13.31
C VAL A 35 1.85 4.17 -11.77
N ILE A 36 1.83 3.00 -11.14
CA ILE A 36 2.29 2.88 -9.75
C ILE A 36 3.66 2.22 -9.78
N TYR A 37 4.66 2.83 -9.15
CA TYR A 37 6.01 2.27 -9.09
C TYR A 37 6.24 1.59 -7.75
N SER A 38 6.79 0.37 -7.82
CA SER A 38 7.28 -0.46 -6.72
C SER A 38 6.39 -0.44 -5.47
N PRO A 39 5.13 -0.92 -5.55
CA PRO A 39 4.27 -0.96 -4.38
C PRO A 39 4.82 -1.90 -3.29
N SER A 40 4.63 -1.53 -2.03
CA SER A 40 4.94 -2.37 -0.87
C SER A 40 3.67 -2.74 -0.12
N LEU A 41 3.49 -4.04 0.13
CA LEU A 41 2.35 -4.62 0.81
C LEU A 41 2.73 -5.05 2.22
N ILE A 42 1.96 -4.64 3.22
CA ILE A 42 2.20 -5.00 4.62
C ILE A 42 0.89 -5.11 5.41
N TYR A 43 0.84 -6.04 6.37
CA TYR A 43 -0.25 -6.10 7.34
C TYR A 43 -0.03 -5.08 8.46
N GLN A 44 -1.01 -4.19 8.65
CA GLN A 44 -1.06 -3.23 9.76
C GLN A 44 -2.40 -3.35 10.48
N SER A 45 -2.35 -3.71 11.77
CA SER A 45 -3.56 -3.92 12.59
C SER A 45 -4.58 -4.83 11.89
N SER A 46 -4.13 -6.00 11.43
CA SER A 46 -4.93 -7.01 10.70
C SER A 46 -5.47 -6.58 9.33
N ASN A 47 -5.14 -5.39 8.84
CA ASN A 47 -5.54 -4.93 7.50
C ASN A 47 -4.34 -4.98 6.56
N LEU A 48 -4.53 -5.51 5.35
CA LEU A 48 -3.52 -5.39 4.31
C LEU A 48 -3.49 -3.95 3.80
N ARG A 49 -2.31 -3.35 3.79
CA ARG A 49 -2.07 -1.99 3.29
C ARG A 49 -1.11 -2.06 2.13
N MET A 50 -1.42 -1.32 1.07
CA MET A 50 -0.53 -1.12 -0.06
C MET A 50 0.00 0.30 0.00
N TYR A 51 1.30 0.45 0.16
CA TYR A 51 2.01 1.72 0.02
C TYR A 51 2.54 1.80 -1.41
N PHE A 52 2.39 2.95 -2.05
CA PHE A 52 2.82 3.12 -3.43
C PHE A 52 3.18 4.58 -3.69
N GLY A 53 4.11 4.79 -4.62
CA GLY A 53 4.48 6.10 -5.15
C GLY A 53 4.50 6.10 -6.67
N GLY A 54 5.09 7.13 -7.27
CA GLY A 54 5.12 7.28 -8.73
C GLY A 54 3.75 7.56 -9.37
N TRP A 55 2.74 7.81 -8.54
CA TRP A 55 1.39 8.14 -8.97
C TRP A 55 1.12 9.63 -8.75
N MET A 56 0.68 10.31 -9.81
CA MET A 56 0.29 11.70 -9.77
C MET A 56 -1.20 11.85 -10.01
N GLN A 57 -1.87 12.58 -9.13
CA GLN A 57 -3.23 13.07 -9.39
C GLN A 57 -3.19 14.20 -10.44
N PRO A 58 -4.30 14.49 -11.14
CA PRO A 58 -4.39 15.65 -12.02
C PRO A 58 -3.91 16.93 -11.30
N ASN A 59 -3.06 17.71 -11.99
CA ASN A 59 -2.43 18.94 -11.49
C ASN A 59 -1.32 18.77 -10.43
N GLN A 60 -0.87 17.54 -10.16
CA GLN A 60 0.35 17.35 -9.37
C GLN A 60 1.60 17.60 -10.22
N VAL A 61 2.60 18.23 -9.61
CA VAL A 61 3.88 18.60 -10.24
C VAL A 61 5.06 17.75 -9.74
N HIS A 62 4.79 16.84 -8.81
CA HIS A 62 5.74 15.95 -8.14
C HIS A 62 5.02 14.68 -7.66
N ASP A 63 5.78 13.59 -7.51
CA ASP A 63 5.27 12.34 -6.97
C ASP A 63 5.08 12.43 -5.45
N LYS A 64 4.13 11.63 -4.94
CA LYS A 64 3.84 11.48 -3.52
C LYS A 64 3.76 10.00 -3.16
N ILE A 65 3.92 9.67 -1.88
CA ILE A 65 3.63 8.33 -1.38
C ILE A 65 2.23 8.31 -0.78
N TYR A 66 1.46 7.32 -1.21
CA TYR A 66 0.11 7.06 -0.77
C TYR A 66 0.00 5.69 -0.12
N ARG A 67 -1.11 5.48 0.58
CA ARG A 67 -1.52 4.20 1.14
C ARG A 67 -2.94 3.88 0.72
N ALA A 68 -3.15 2.69 0.17
CA ALA A 68 -4.47 2.11 -0.04
C ALA A 68 -4.79 1.04 1.01
N THR A 69 -6.06 0.91 1.36
CA THR A 69 -6.57 -0.20 2.18
C THR A 69 -7.02 -1.34 1.30
N CYS A 70 -6.48 -2.54 1.51
CA CYS A 70 -6.84 -3.74 0.77
C CYS A 70 -7.52 -4.70 1.74
N LEU A 71 -8.84 -4.85 1.65
CA LEU A 71 -9.61 -5.58 2.66
C LEU A 71 -9.36 -7.10 2.59
N ASN A 72 -9.31 -7.68 1.38
CA ASN A 72 -8.99 -9.09 1.16
C ASN A 72 -8.47 -9.29 -0.27
N PRO A 73 -7.22 -9.71 -0.52
CA PRO A 73 -6.83 -10.18 -1.84
C PRO A 73 -7.76 -11.33 -2.30
N PRO A 74 -8.16 -11.39 -3.58
CA PRO A 74 -7.74 -10.57 -4.71
C PRO A 74 -8.62 -9.31 -4.95
N LEU A 75 -9.46 -8.91 -4.00
CA LEU A 75 -10.32 -7.73 -4.16
C LEU A 75 -9.47 -6.46 -4.36
N PRO A 76 -9.93 -5.52 -5.20
CA PRO A 76 -9.24 -4.26 -5.42
C PRO A 76 -8.98 -3.52 -4.10
N CYS A 77 -7.78 -2.95 -3.98
CA CYS A 77 -7.52 -1.98 -2.92
C CYS A 77 -8.40 -0.75 -3.12
N GLY A 78 -9.03 -0.29 -2.04
CA GLY A 78 -9.94 0.85 -2.05
C GLY A 78 -9.26 2.13 -1.58
N SER A 79 -9.96 2.87 -0.72
CA SER A 79 -9.55 4.14 -0.08
C SER A 79 -8.05 4.44 -0.11
N VAL A 80 -7.68 5.48 -0.88
CA VAL A 80 -6.32 5.98 -0.99
C VAL A 80 -6.14 7.18 -0.06
N GLN A 81 -5.07 7.19 0.71
CA GLN A 81 -4.69 8.27 1.61
C GLN A 81 -3.28 8.75 1.30
N LEU A 82 -3.07 10.07 1.30
CA LEU A 82 -1.74 10.66 1.26
C LEU A 82 -0.96 10.32 2.54
N VAL A 83 0.26 9.81 2.38
CA VAL A 83 1.15 9.48 3.50
C VAL A 83 2.31 10.44 3.58
N LEU A 84 2.96 10.73 2.45
CA LEU A 84 4.12 11.59 2.38
C LEU A 84 4.06 12.50 1.16
N ASP A 85 4.33 13.78 1.37
CA ASP A 85 4.34 14.82 0.34
C ASP A 85 5.69 15.53 0.34
N SER A 86 6.21 15.81 -0.85
CA SER A 86 7.56 16.32 -1.06
C SER A 86 7.80 17.71 -0.45
N PRO A 87 6.87 18.69 -0.55
CA PRO A 87 7.05 20.03 0.01
C PRO A 87 7.24 20.04 1.53
N ASN A 88 6.80 18.97 2.19
CA ASN A 88 6.91 18.81 3.64
C ASN A 88 8.25 18.20 4.09
N ILE A 89 9.14 17.86 3.16
CA ILE A 89 10.45 17.28 3.45
C ILE A 89 11.52 18.32 3.09
N SER A 90 12.02 19.02 4.10
CA SER A 90 13.17 19.91 3.94
C SER A 90 14.45 19.09 3.88
N LEU A 91 15.23 19.25 2.81
CA LEU A 91 16.53 18.61 2.69
C LEU A 91 17.65 19.48 3.29
N PRO A 92 18.71 18.86 3.82
CA PRO A 92 19.94 19.57 4.14
C PRO A 92 20.46 20.34 2.91
N VAL A 93 20.90 21.58 3.11
CA VAL A 93 21.43 22.45 2.04
C VAL A 93 22.59 21.80 1.27
N SER A 94 23.36 20.94 1.92
CA SER A 94 24.44 20.16 1.29
C SER A 94 23.95 19.20 0.20
N LEU A 95 22.70 18.74 0.27
CA LEU A 95 22.07 17.92 -0.76
C LEU A 95 21.39 18.78 -1.84
N CYS A 96 21.33 20.11 -1.66
CA CYS A 96 20.63 21.05 -2.52
C CYS A 96 21.58 21.91 -3.36
N GLY A 97 22.76 21.39 -3.70
CA GLY A 97 23.77 22.14 -4.46
C GLY A 97 24.27 23.42 -3.76
N GLY A 98 24.05 23.56 -2.44
CA GLY A 98 24.51 24.70 -1.65
C GLY A 98 23.67 25.98 -1.75
N LEU A 99 22.56 26.01 -2.50
CA LEU A 99 21.93 27.28 -2.90
C LEU A 99 20.61 27.67 -2.20
N SER A 100 19.93 26.79 -1.47
CA SER A 100 18.72 27.10 -0.69
C SER A 100 18.24 25.80 -0.03
N PRO A 101 17.38 25.84 1.01
CA PRO A 101 16.59 24.65 1.33
C PRO A 101 15.81 24.20 0.08
N CYS A 102 15.98 22.95 -0.31
CA CYS A 102 15.25 22.30 -1.39
C CYS A 102 14.43 21.14 -0.85
N THR A 103 13.49 20.68 -1.68
CA THR A 103 12.64 19.52 -1.39
C THR A 103 12.91 18.45 -2.43
N PHE A 104 12.54 17.21 -2.14
CA PHE A 104 12.49 16.16 -3.16
C PHE A 104 11.49 16.54 -4.25
N LYS A 105 11.69 16.10 -5.48
CA LYS A 105 10.69 16.18 -6.56
C LYS A 105 9.98 14.85 -6.79
N HIS A 106 10.65 13.75 -6.48
CA HIS A 106 10.10 12.42 -6.62
C HIS A 106 10.06 11.74 -5.24
N LEU A 107 8.92 11.11 -4.95
CA LEU A 107 8.73 10.22 -3.82
C LEU A 107 8.15 8.92 -4.37
N ASN A 108 9.00 7.91 -4.49
CA ASN A 108 8.64 6.60 -5.04
C ASN A 108 9.30 5.47 -4.24
N ASP A 109 8.99 4.25 -4.67
CA ASP A 109 9.57 3.01 -4.14
C ASP A 109 9.52 2.89 -2.61
N PRO A 110 8.32 3.00 -2.01
CA PRO A 110 8.19 2.83 -0.57
C PRO A 110 8.48 1.38 -0.17
N ILE A 111 9.27 1.21 0.87
CA ILE A 111 9.45 -0.03 1.62
C ILE A 111 8.99 0.23 3.04
N VAL A 112 7.99 -0.52 3.50
CA VAL A 112 7.47 -0.39 4.86
C VAL A 112 8.00 -1.50 5.74
N ILE A 113 8.59 -1.12 6.87
CA ILE A 113 9.11 -2.06 7.86
C ILE A 113 8.42 -1.84 9.22
N LEU A 114 8.22 -2.93 9.96
CA LEU A 114 7.83 -2.87 11.37
C LEU A 114 9.09 -2.82 12.23
N HIS A 115 9.28 -1.72 12.96
CA HIS A 115 10.38 -1.58 13.90
C HIS A 115 10.07 -2.33 15.22
N PRO A 116 11.09 -2.83 15.94
CA PRO A 116 10.89 -3.52 17.22
C PRO A 116 10.12 -2.73 18.29
N SER A 117 10.07 -1.40 18.19
CA SER A 117 9.25 -0.55 19.06
C SER A 117 7.74 -0.62 18.78
N GLY A 118 7.31 -1.37 17.77
CA GLY A 118 5.91 -1.43 17.31
C GLY A 118 5.50 -0.33 16.33
N ASN A 119 6.41 0.57 15.96
CA ASN A 119 6.15 1.62 14.99
C ASN A 119 6.48 1.15 13.57
N TYR A 120 5.75 1.66 12.58
CA TYR A 120 6.07 1.44 11.17
C TYR A 120 6.94 2.56 10.63
N PHE A 121 7.95 2.20 9.85
CA PHE A 121 8.83 3.13 9.15
C PHE A 121 8.69 2.93 7.65
N ILE A 122 8.80 4.03 6.91
CA ILE A 122 8.78 4.02 5.45
C ILE A 122 10.17 4.46 4.99
N ILE A 123 10.85 3.56 4.29
CA ILE A 123 12.07 3.85 3.55
C ILE A 123 11.63 4.08 2.11
N TYR A 124 12.19 5.07 1.42
CA TYR A 124 11.85 5.37 0.03
C TYR A 124 13.13 5.67 -0.74
N MET A 125 13.19 5.25 -2.01
CA MET A 125 14.48 5.00 -2.65
C MET A 125 14.91 6.07 -3.66
N THR A 126 14.02 6.88 -4.23
CA THR A 126 14.48 7.97 -5.09
C THR A 126 13.86 9.31 -4.73
N GLY A 127 14.76 10.27 -4.58
CA GLY A 127 14.43 11.67 -4.48
C GLY A 127 15.43 12.43 -5.33
N VAL A 128 15.02 12.82 -6.53
CA VAL A 128 15.76 13.83 -7.31
C VAL A 128 15.40 15.18 -6.71
N THR A 129 16.38 16.07 -6.50
CA THR A 129 16.06 17.40 -6.02
C THR A 129 15.44 18.22 -7.14
N ARG A 130 14.64 19.25 -6.79
CA ARG A 130 14.04 20.12 -7.82
C ARG A 130 15.07 20.79 -8.75
N TYR A 131 16.33 20.90 -8.32
CA TYR A 131 17.40 21.56 -9.07
C TYR A 131 18.00 20.70 -10.19
N ASP A 132 17.99 19.37 -10.05
CA ASP A 132 18.68 18.50 -11.00
C ASP A 132 17.93 18.34 -12.35
N ASP A 133 16.66 18.77 -12.41
CA ASP A 133 15.83 18.68 -13.61
C ASP A 133 15.85 19.94 -14.49
N GLU A 134 16.47 21.04 -14.01
CA GLU A 134 16.70 22.23 -14.83
C GLU A 134 18.00 22.15 -15.67
N PHE A 135 18.75 21.03 -15.56
CA PHE A 135 19.80 20.71 -16.54
C PHE A 135 19.16 20.19 -17.83
N ASP A 136 18.52 21.10 -18.56
CA ASP A 136 17.96 20.86 -19.88
C ASP A 136 19.09 20.47 -20.85
N PHE A 137 19.12 19.21 -21.31
CA PHE A 137 20.04 18.72 -22.36
C PHE A 137 19.80 19.37 -23.75
N ARG A 138 19.10 20.49 -23.83
CA ARG A 138 18.73 21.20 -25.07
C ARG A 138 19.58 22.46 -25.35
N THR A 139 20.68 22.67 -24.63
CA THR A 139 21.71 23.66 -25.04
C THR A 139 22.97 22.97 -25.51
#